data_AF-A0A9E4XA36-F1
#
_entry.id   AF-A0A9E4XA36-F1
#
_cell.length_a   1.000
_cell.length_b   1.000
_cell.length_c   1.000
_cell.angle_alpha   90.00
_cell.angle_beta   90.00
_cell.angle_gamma   90.00
#
_symmetry.space_group_name_H-M   'P 1'
#
loop_
_entity.id
_entity.type
_entity.pdbx_description
1 polymer ?
#
loop_
_entity_poly.entity_id
_entity_poly.type
_entity_poly.pdbx_seq_one_letter_code
_entity_poly.pdbx_strand_id
1 'polypeptide(L)'
;MRIGIVALLLVVSAFAIGCGNEALVEVTPAVNAAGDAQGTKTDLDLQKAKELYEAGLAFFAQGQMEEAIRKYDEAIRLSSDTPGAYAGRGLAYSNLGQFLRAVQDFDAAIRLNPQNADAYNNRGLAFGELGDFNKAVQDFDASIRLNPQRADAYNNRGLAYGELGD
;
A
#
# COMPACT_ATOMS: atom_id res chain seq x y z
N MET A 1 -33.34 -11.51 -60.30
CA MET A 1 -33.17 -10.04 -60.36
C MET A 1 -34.09 -9.42 -59.30
N ARG A 2 -33.50 -8.78 -58.27
CA ARG A 2 -34.06 -7.84 -57.25
C ARG A 2 -35.27 -8.31 -56.41
N ILE A 3 -35.06 -8.75 -55.15
CA ILE A 3 -35.08 -7.98 -53.87
C ILE A 3 -36.51 -7.61 -53.41
N GLY A 4 -36.89 -8.03 -52.19
CA GLY A 4 -37.79 -7.22 -51.37
C GLY A 4 -38.70 -7.93 -50.35
N ILE A 5 -38.19 -8.14 -49.14
CA ILE A 5 -38.89 -7.98 -47.83
C ILE A 5 -39.89 -9.07 -47.39
N VAL A 6 -39.33 -9.96 -46.56
CA VAL A 6 -39.86 -10.72 -45.40
C VAL A 6 -40.30 -9.73 -44.31
N ALA A 7 -41.30 -9.89 -43.43
CA ALA A 7 -42.24 -10.95 -43.09
C ALA A 7 -43.51 -10.33 -42.46
N LEU A 8 -44.61 -11.02 -42.72
CA LEU A 8 -45.92 -11.00 -42.07
C LEU A 8 -45.88 -11.77 -40.74
N LEU A 9 -46.90 -11.53 -39.90
CA LEU A 9 -47.44 -12.34 -38.78
C LEU A 9 -47.14 -11.73 -37.39
N LEU A 10 -48.02 -10.94 -36.77
CA LEU A 10 -49.36 -11.25 -36.22
C LEU A 10 -49.42 -12.46 -35.27
N VAL A 11 -49.96 -12.15 -34.07
CA VAL A 11 -50.85 -13.00 -33.23
C VAL A 11 -50.11 -14.04 -32.37
N VAL A 12 -50.44 -14.32 -31.11
CA VAL A 12 -51.34 -13.83 -30.05
C VAL A 12 -50.89 -14.64 -28.82
N SER A 13 -51.21 -14.13 -27.63
CA SER A 13 -51.13 -14.72 -26.30
C SER A 13 -51.18 -16.25 -26.13
N ALA A 14 -50.39 -16.70 -25.15
CA ALA A 14 -50.71 -17.63 -24.06
C ALA A 14 -51.55 -18.89 -24.37
N PHE A 15 -50.92 -20.06 -24.22
CA PHE A 15 -51.58 -21.23 -23.65
C PHE A 15 -50.53 -22.09 -22.92
N ALA A 16 -50.72 -22.25 -21.62
CA ALA A 16 -50.09 -23.31 -20.85
C ALA A 16 -50.94 -24.58 -21.02
N ILE A 17 -50.30 -25.74 -21.19
CA ILE A 17 -50.58 -27.05 -20.53
C ILE A 17 -49.63 -28.11 -21.13
N GLY A 18 -48.77 -28.65 -20.26
CA GLY A 18 -48.41 -30.08 -20.15
C GLY A 18 -47.71 -30.80 -21.31
N CYS A 19 -46.40 -31.07 -21.14
CA CYS A 19 -45.78 -32.42 -21.09
C CYS A 19 -44.30 -32.38 -21.54
N GLY A 20 -43.39 -32.87 -20.69
CA GLY A 20 -42.11 -33.45 -21.11
C GLY A 20 -40.86 -32.56 -21.02
N ASN A 21 -40.01 -32.92 -20.05
CA ASN A 21 -38.55 -33.00 -20.11
C ASN A 21 -37.70 -31.74 -20.39
N GLU A 22 -36.64 -31.62 -19.60
CA GLU A 22 -35.41 -30.81 -19.77
C GLU A 22 -35.39 -29.37 -19.22
N ALA A 23 -34.77 -29.29 -18.04
CA ALA A 23 -33.74 -28.34 -17.65
C ALA A 23 -33.97 -26.85 -17.91
N LEU A 24 -34.32 -26.10 -16.86
CA LEU A 24 -33.70 -24.80 -16.58
C LEU A 24 -33.55 -24.63 -15.07
N VAL A 25 -32.30 -24.70 -14.61
CA VAL A 25 -31.90 -24.25 -13.27
C VAL A 25 -31.97 -22.72 -13.33
N GLU A 26 -32.99 -22.11 -12.71
CA GLU A 26 -32.96 -20.68 -12.42
C GLU A 26 -31.95 -20.41 -11.31
N VAL A 27 -30.67 -20.23 -11.68
CA VAL A 27 -29.72 -19.52 -10.82
C VAL A 27 -29.98 -18.05 -11.03
N THR A 28 -30.84 -17.44 -10.21
CA THR A 28 -30.80 -16.00 -10.01
C THR A 28 -29.78 -15.71 -8.91
N PRO A 29 -28.58 -15.16 -9.20
CA PRO A 29 -27.82 -14.51 -8.15
C PRO A 29 -28.53 -13.19 -7.85
N ALA A 30 -29.23 -13.16 -6.71
CA ALA A 30 -29.57 -11.93 -6.03
C ALA A 30 -28.25 -11.19 -5.73
N VAL A 31 -27.90 -10.23 -6.59
CA VAL A 31 -26.86 -9.23 -6.31
C VAL A 31 -27.39 -8.30 -5.22
N ASN A 32 -27.26 -8.75 -3.98
CA ASN A 32 -27.49 -7.92 -2.83
C ASN A 32 -26.30 -7.00 -2.60
N ALA A 33 -26.66 -5.72 -2.45
CA ALA A 33 -26.04 -4.72 -1.59
C ALA A 33 -24.66 -4.18 -2.01
N ALA A 34 -24.74 -2.97 -2.59
CA ALA A 34 -23.79 -1.91 -2.30
C ALA A 34 -23.56 -1.81 -0.78
N GLY A 35 -22.32 -2.06 -0.36
CA GLY A 35 -21.84 -1.95 1.01
C GLY A 35 -20.36 -2.31 1.01
N ASP A 36 -19.53 -1.28 1.22
CA ASP A 36 -18.07 -1.32 1.44
C ASP A 36 -17.19 -1.63 0.21
N ALA A 37 -16.75 -0.57 -0.47
CA ALA A 37 -15.67 -0.58 -1.46
C ALA A 37 -14.27 -0.79 -0.83
N GLN A 38 -14.17 -1.65 0.18
CA GLN A 38 -12.91 -2.30 0.55
C GLN A 38 -13.08 -3.78 0.26
N GLY A 39 -12.77 -4.15 -0.98
CA GLY A 39 -12.69 -5.55 -1.36
C GLY A 39 -11.76 -6.26 -0.38
N THR A 40 -12.26 -7.30 0.28
CA THR A 40 -11.47 -8.19 1.12
C THR A 40 -10.28 -8.68 0.28
N LYS A 41 -9.06 -8.26 0.65
CA LYS A 41 -7.83 -8.68 -0.03
C LYS A 41 -7.80 -10.20 -0.05
N THR A 42 -7.62 -10.78 -1.24
CA THR A 42 -7.57 -12.25 -1.34
C THR A 42 -6.27 -12.75 -0.72
N ASP A 43 -6.23 -13.99 -0.23
CA ASP A 43 -4.98 -14.61 0.25
C ASP A 43 -3.88 -14.58 -0.81
N LEU A 44 -4.27 -14.63 -2.09
CA LEU A 44 -3.37 -14.49 -3.23
C LEU A 44 -2.78 -13.08 -3.34
N ASP A 45 -3.58 -12.03 -3.12
CA ASP A 45 -3.10 -10.64 -3.13
C ASP A 45 -2.12 -10.38 -1.99
N LEU A 46 -2.40 -10.92 -0.80
CA LEU A 46 -1.52 -10.82 0.36
C LEU A 46 -0.19 -11.53 0.12
N GLN A 47 -0.24 -12.75 -0.43
CA GLN A 47 0.95 -13.51 -0.80
C GLN A 47 1.79 -12.77 -1.84
N LYS A 48 1.14 -12.21 -2.87
CA LYS A 48 1.83 -11.45 -3.91
C LYS A 48 2.40 -10.13 -3.39
N ALA A 49 1.71 -9.44 -2.49
CA ALA A 49 2.22 -8.25 -1.82
C ALA A 49 3.52 -8.54 -1.05
N LYS A 50 3.56 -9.69 -0.36
CA LYS A 50 4.77 -10.16 0.32
C LYS A 50 5.91 -10.41 -0.65
N GLU A 51 5.67 -11.11 -1.75
CA GLU A 51 6.69 -11.37 -2.78
C GLU A 51 7.25 -10.07 -3.38
N LEU A 52 6.39 -9.09 -3.63
CA LEU A 52 6.80 -7.77 -4.11
C LEU A 52 7.60 -7.00 -3.07
N TYR A 53 7.24 -7.08 -1.79
CA TYR A 53 8.02 -6.48 -0.72
C TYR A 53 9.43 -7.09 -0.64
N GLU A 54 9.56 -8.41 -0.70
CA GLU A 54 10.85 -9.10 -0.72
C GLU A 54 11.68 -8.73 -1.96
N ALA A 55 11.04 -8.61 -3.12
CA ALA A 55 11.70 -8.12 -4.33
C ALA A 55 12.20 -6.67 -4.17
N GLY A 56 11.42 -5.81 -3.51
CA GLY A 56 11.82 -4.44 -3.19
C GLY A 56 13.07 -4.41 -2.29
N LEU A 57 13.12 -5.25 -1.25
CA LEU A 57 14.31 -5.40 -0.41
C LEU A 57 15.53 -5.85 -1.22
N ALA A 58 15.35 -6.79 -2.15
CA ALA A 58 16.43 -7.29 -3.00
C ALA A 58 17.00 -6.20 -3.93
N PHE A 59 16.14 -5.37 -4.53
CA PHE A 59 16.59 -4.23 -5.35
C PHE A 59 17.26 -3.15 -4.50
N PHE A 60 16.73 -2.87 -3.31
CA PHE A 60 17.32 -1.92 -2.38
C PHE A 60 18.75 -2.35 -1.98
N ALA A 61 18.95 -3.62 -1.66
CA ALA A 61 20.25 -4.18 -1.33
C ALA A 61 21.26 -4.11 -2.50
N GLN A 62 20.78 -4.09 -3.73
CA GLN A 62 21.58 -3.91 -4.95
C GLN A 62 21.87 -2.44 -5.29
N GLY A 63 21.32 -1.50 -4.52
CA GLY A 63 21.44 -0.07 -4.78
C GLY A 63 20.49 0.47 -5.87
N GLN A 64 19.57 -0.36 -6.35
CA GLN A 64 18.61 -0.02 -7.41
C GLN A 64 17.36 0.62 -6.79
N MET A 65 17.49 1.89 -6.39
CA MET A 65 16.48 2.56 -5.57
C MET A 65 15.15 2.74 -6.29
N GLU A 66 15.18 3.10 -7.58
CA GLU A 66 13.97 3.30 -8.38
C GLU A 66 13.20 1.97 -8.60
N GLU A 67 13.90 0.87 -8.85
CA GLU A 67 13.31 -0.48 -8.92
C GLU A 67 12.71 -0.89 -7.57
N ALA A 68 13.42 -0.64 -6.47
CA ALA A 68 12.93 -0.94 -5.13
C ALA A 68 11.62 -0.18 -4.84
N ILE A 69 11.59 1.12 -5.14
CA ILE A 69 10.39 1.97 -4.99
C ILE A 69 9.21 1.38 -5.78
N ARG A 70 9.42 0.98 -7.05
CA ARG A 70 8.34 0.38 -7.86
C ARG A 70 7.80 -0.90 -7.22
N LYS A 71 8.67 -1.74 -6.64
CA LYS A 71 8.23 -2.97 -5.96
C LYS A 71 7.50 -2.72 -4.66
N TYR A 72 7.93 -1.74 -3.87
CA TYR A 72 7.17 -1.31 -2.71
C TYR A 72 5.82 -0.68 -3.09
N ASP A 73 5.76 0.13 -4.16
CA ASP A 73 4.51 0.71 -4.69
C ASP A 73 3.50 -0.38 -5.07
N GLU A 74 3.95 -1.38 -5.82
CA GLU A 74 3.13 -2.52 -6.22
C GLU A 74 2.65 -3.31 -4.97
N ALA A 75 3.53 -3.56 -4.00
CA ALA A 75 3.18 -4.24 -2.75
C ALA A 75 2.12 -3.47 -1.94
N ILE A 76 2.31 -2.16 -1.79
CA ILE A 76 1.37 -1.28 -1.06
C ILE A 76 0.01 -1.21 -1.75
N ARG A 77 -0.02 -1.22 -3.09
CA ARG A 77 -1.27 -1.25 -3.86
C ARG A 77 -2.09 -2.51 -3.59
N LEU A 78 -1.43 -3.66 -3.47
CA LEU A 78 -2.10 -4.91 -3.14
C LEU A 78 -2.45 -4.99 -1.65
N SER A 79 -1.55 -4.51 -0.77
CA SER A 79 -1.68 -4.63 0.67
C SER A 79 -1.12 -3.40 1.40
N SER A 80 -2.00 -2.44 1.68
CA SER A 80 -1.70 -1.19 2.39
C SER A 80 -1.38 -1.33 3.90
N ASP A 81 -1.42 -2.53 4.42
CA ASP A 81 -1.18 -2.97 5.81
C ASP A 81 0.20 -3.63 5.96
N THR A 82 1.14 -3.26 5.09
CA THR A 82 2.53 -3.73 5.12
C THR A 82 3.45 -2.60 5.59
N PRO A 83 3.62 -2.37 6.91
CA PRO A 83 4.46 -1.29 7.42
C PRO A 83 5.90 -1.33 6.89
N GLY A 84 6.44 -2.53 6.67
CA GLY A 84 7.77 -2.74 6.09
C GLY A 84 7.91 -2.16 4.68
N ALA A 85 6.88 -2.27 3.84
CA ALA A 85 6.93 -1.74 2.47
C ALA A 85 6.98 -0.21 2.45
N TYR A 86 6.22 0.45 3.33
CA TYR A 86 6.32 1.90 3.52
C TYR A 86 7.71 2.30 4.05
N ALA A 87 8.21 1.65 5.10
CA ALA A 87 9.53 1.97 5.65
C ALA A 87 10.66 1.76 4.61
N GLY A 88 10.61 0.67 3.85
CA GLY A 88 11.56 0.39 2.77
C GLY A 88 11.52 1.42 1.64
N ARG A 89 10.31 1.83 1.23
CA ARG A 89 10.14 2.89 0.22
C ARG A 89 10.61 4.24 0.74
N GLY A 90 10.35 4.56 2.00
CA GLY A 90 10.85 5.76 2.66
C GLY A 90 12.38 5.81 2.68
N LEU A 91 13.03 4.69 3.02
CA LEU A 91 14.50 4.57 2.94
C LEU A 91 15.02 4.78 1.52
N ALA A 92 14.38 4.17 0.51
CA ALA A 92 14.76 4.34 -0.89
C ALA A 92 14.62 5.80 -1.34
N TYR A 93 13.54 6.49 -0.94
CA TYR A 93 13.39 7.92 -1.20
C TYR A 93 14.45 8.77 -0.50
N SER A 94 14.81 8.47 0.76
CA SER A 94 15.91 9.16 1.45
C SER A 94 17.25 8.99 0.72
N ASN A 95 17.56 7.78 0.22
CA ASN A 95 18.77 7.54 -0.57
C ASN A 95 18.81 8.35 -1.88
N LEU A 96 17.65 8.65 -2.45
CA LEU A 96 17.51 9.52 -3.62
C LEU A 96 17.38 11.01 -3.29
N GLY A 97 17.52 11.41 -2.01
CA GLY A 97 17.37 12.80 -1.56
C GLY A 97 15.91 13.32 -1.57
N GLN A 98 14.92 12.43 -1.73
CA GLN A 98 13.50 12.78 -1.79
C GLN A 98 12.87 12.79 -0.39
N PHE A 99 13.43 13.59 0.52
CA PHE A 99 13.14 13.52 1.96
C PHE A 99 11.67 13.79 2.32
N LEU A 100 10.96 14.67 1.61
CA LEU A 100 9.52 14.90 1.85
C LEU A 100 8.68 13.63 1.59
N ARG A 101 9.02 12.85 0.56
CA ARG A 101 8.35 11.57 0.28
C ARG A 101 8.73 10.53 1.31
N ALA A 102 9.99 10.52 1.73
CA ALA A 102 10.47 9.64 2.79
C ALA A 102 9.71 9.85 4.10
N VAL A 103 9.51 11.12 4.51
CA VAL A 103 8.72 11.46 5.70
C VAL A 103 7.30 10.92 5.61
N GLN A 104 6.61 11.11 4.47
CA GLN A 104 5.25 10.60 4.27
C GLN A 104 5.17 9.07 4.39
N ASP A 105 6.18 8.37 3.91
CA ASP A 105 6.25 6.91 4.01
C ASP A 105 6.58 6.44 5.43
N PHE A 106 7.48 7.12 6.13
CA PHE A 106 7.72 6.81 7.53
C PHE A 106 6.51 7.13 8.41
N ASP A 107 5.76 8.19 8.13
CA ASP A 107 4.47 8.49 8.79
C ASP A 107 3.49 7.32 8.62
N ALA A 108 3.36 6.80 7.40
CA ALA A 108 2.51 5.65 7.12
C ALA A 108 2.99 4.39 7.86
N ALA A 109 4.30 4.12 7.84
CA ALA A 109 4.89 2.98 8.55
C ALA A 109 4.68 3.07 10.07
N ILE A 110 4.86 4.25 10.67
CA ILE A 110 4.65 4.50 12.11
C ILE A 110 3.18 4.37 12.48
N ARG A 111 2.26 4.87 11.64
CA ARG A 111 0.83 4.72 11.87
C ARG A 111 0.39 3.26 11.89
N LEU A 112 0.99 2.43 11.04
CA LEU A 112 0.71 0.98 10.99
C LEU A 112 1.44 0.19 12.08
N ASN A 113 2.65 0.60 12.46
CA ASN A 113 3.42 0.02 13.56
C ASN A 113 4.06 1.11 14.43
N PRO A 114 3.35 1.59 15.47
CA PRO A 114 3.85 2.65 16.36
C PRO A 114 5.03 2.25 17.24
N GLN A 115 5.40 0.96 17.27
CA GLN A 115 6.54 0.45 18.05
C GLN A 115 7.81 0.31 17.21
N ASN A 116 7.80 0.78 15.96
CA ASN A 116 8.96 0.71 15.07
C ASN A 116 9.97 1.83 15.36
N ALA A 117 10.94 1.58 16.23
CA ALA A 117 12.00 2.53 16.55
C ALA A 117 12.83 2.96 15.32
N ASP A 118 13.06 2.05 14.35
CA ASP A 118 13.78 2.37 13.11
C ASP A 118 13.05 3.43 12.29
N ALA A 119 11.73 3.31 12.16
CA ALA A 119 10.92 4.26 11.40
C ALA A 119 10.98 5.67 12.00
N TYR A 120 10.92 5.80 13.33
CA TYR A 120 11.12 7.10 13.99
C TYR A 120 12.52 7.64 13.74
N ASN A 121 13.58 6.84 13.94
CA ASN A 121 14.95 7.31 13.69
C ASN A 121 15.14 7.79 12.24
N ASN A 122 14.64 7.04 11.26
CA ASN A 122 14.80 7.37 9.85
C ASN A 122 13.96 8.58 9.44
N ARG A 123 12.77 8.76 10.02
CA ARG A 123 11.97 9.98 9.84
C ARG A 123 12.66 11.20 10.45
N GLY A 124 13.27 11.03 11.62
CA GLY A 124 14.07 12.07 12.26
C GLY A 124 15.27 12.51 11.41
N LEU A 125 16.00 11.55 10.82
CA LEU A 125 17.05 11.85 9.84
C LEU A 125 16.50 12.62 8.64
N ALA A 126 15.38 12.19 8.05
CA ALA A 126 14.76 12.88 6.92
C ALA A 126 14.30 14.31 7.29
N PHE A 127 13.82 14.55 8.51
CA PHE A 127 13.53 15.90 9.00
C PHE A 127 14.79 16.75 9.15
N GLY A 128 15.89 16.16 9.64
CA GLY A 128 17.19 16.84 9.73
C GLY A 128 17.70 17.30 8.36
N GLU A 129 17.59 16.45 7.34
CA GLU A 129 17.93 16.80 5.95
C GLU A 129 17.02 17.90 5.36
N LEU A 130 15.80 18.02 5.88
CA LEU A 130 14.87 19.12 5.54
C LEU A 130 15.10 20.39 6.39
N GLY A 131 16.02 20.36 7.36
CA GLY A 131 16.30 21.44 8.31
C GLY A 131 15.28 21.58 9.44
N ASP A 132 14.34 20.64 9.59
CA ASP A 132 13.35 20.64 10.68
C ASP A 132 13.90 19.89 11.90
N PHE A 133 14.97 20.44 12.49
CA PHE A 133 15.70 19.81 13.60
C PHE A 133 14.83 19.61 14.85
N ASN A 134 13.83 20.46 15.07
CA ASN A 134 12.88 20.29 16.17
C ASN A 134 12.08 18.98 16.04
N LYS A 135 11.55 18.68 14.84
CA LYS A 135 10.87 17.39 14.60
C LYS A 135 11.86 16.23 14.61
N ALA A 136 13.07 16.43 14.10
CA ALA A 136 14.12 15.41 14.16
C ALA A 136 14.40 14.96 15.59
N VAL A 137 14.60 15.91 16.52
CA VAL A 137 14.80 15.62 17.95
C VAL A 137 13.63 14.84 18.55
N GLN A 138 12.38 15.25 18.27
CA GLN A 138 11.19 14.55 18.77
C GLN A 138 11.14 13.07 18.30
N ASP A 139 11.52 12.83 17.06
CA ASP A 139 11.57 11.49 16.48
C ASP A 139 12.72 10.65 17.04
N PHE A 140 13.90 11.25 17.26
CA PHE A 140 14.99 10.56 17.93
C PHE A 140 14.63 10.21 19.39
N ASP A 141 13.94 11.10 20.11
CA ASP A 141 13.43 10.82 21.45
C ASP A 141 12.42 9.68 21.47
N ALA A 142 11.52 9.62 20.49
CA ALA A 142 10.58 8.52 20.33
C ALA A 142 11.32 7.20 20.05
N SER A 143 12.29 7.22 19.14
CA SER A 143 13.16 6.07 18.83
C SER A 143 13.91 5.55 20.06
N ILE A 144 14.54 6.45 20.84
CA ILE A 144 15.26 6.11 22.08
C ILE A 144 14.32 5.52 23.13
N ARG A 145 13.10 6.06 23.27
CA ARG A 145 12.11 5.54 24.22
C ARG A 145 11.69 4.11 23.89
N LEU A 146 11.57 3.79 22.60
CA LEU A 146 11.21 2.46 22.11
C LEU A 146 12.40 1.49 22.18
N ASN A 147 13.62 1.97 21.89
CA ASN A 147 14.86 1.19 22.00
C ASN A 147 15.96 2.01 22.68
N PRO A 148 16.10 1.92 24.02
CA PRO A 148 17.09 2.70 24.77
C PRO A 148 18.55 2.36 24.48
N GLN A 149 18.84 1.24 23.80
CA GLN A 149 20.21 0.80 23.46
C GLN A 149 20.66 1.31 22.08
N ARG A 150 19.81 2.08 21.40
CA ARG A 150 20.04 2.55 20.03
C ARG A 150 21.02 3.73 19.99
N ALA A 151 22.31 3.43 19.92
CA ALA A 151 23.38 4.44 19.97
C ALA A 151 23.30 5.49 18.84
N ASP A 152 22.90 5.10 17.64
CA ASP A 152 22.70 5.99 16.49
C ASP A 152 21.66 7.07 16.78
N ALA A 153 20.55 6.75 17.45
CA ALA A 153 19.53 7.73 17.77
C ALA A 153 20.01 8.81 18.77
N TYR A 154 20.85 8.44 19.76
CA TYR A 154 21.47 9.43 20.65
C TYR A 154 22.44 10.35 19.91
N ASN A 155 23.26 9.78 19.03
CA ASN A 155 24.19 10.54 18.23
C ASN A 155 23.45 11.53 17.31
N ASN A 156 22.44 11.04 16.59
CA ASN A 156 21.64 11.87 15.68
C ASN A 156 20.90 12.99 16.42
N ARG A 157 20.38 12.71 17.63
CA ARG A 157 19.77 13.74 18.49
C ARG A 157 20.79 14.80 18.92
N GLY A 158 22.00 14.40 19.29
CA GLY A 158 23.07 15.34 19.65
C GLY A 158 23.46 16.25 18.48
N LEU A 159 23.56 15.69 17.27
CA LEU A 159 23.78 16.47 16.05
C LEU A 159 22.65 17.48 15.81
N ALA A 160 21.39 17.04 15.95
CA ALA A 160 20.23 17.92 15.76
C ALA A 160 20.19 19.06 16.79
N TYR A 161 20.58 18.83 18.05
CA TYR A 161 20.71 19.92 19.03
C TYR A 161 21.83 20.90 18.66
N GLY A 162 22.97 20.41 18.16
CA GLY A 162 24.05 21.25 17.68
C GLY A 162 23.62 22.21 16.55
N GLU A 163 22.75 21.73 15.64
CA GLU A 163 22.17 22.56 14.57
C GLU A 163 21.13 23.56 15.09
N LEU A 164 20.43 23.25 16.19
CA LEU A 164 19.54 24.21 16.88
C LEU A 164 20.30 25.28 17.65
N GLY A 165 21.57 25.02 18.00
CA GLY A 165 22.38 25.89 18.85
C GLY A 165 22.09 25.75 20.34
N ASP A 166 21.50 24.62 20.74
CA ASP A 166 21.11 24.28 22.12
C ASP A 166 22.13 23.35 22.83
#